data_AF-A0A0M3UG56-F1
#
_entry.id   AF-A0A0M3UG56-F1
#
_cell.length_a   1.000
_cell.length_b   1.000
_cell.length_c   1.000
_cell.angle_alpha   90.00
_cell.angle_beta   90.00
_cell.angle_gamma   90.00
#
_symmetry.space_group_name_H-M   'P 1'
#
loop_
_entity.id
_entity.type
_entity.pdbx_description
1 polymer ?
#
loop_
_entity_poly.entity_id
_entity_poly.type
_entity_poly.pdbx_seq_one_letter_code
_entity_poly.pdbx_strand_id
1 'polypeptide(L)'
;MAVDKGAGDAAAGANRLNAGAQQLKAGASAASAGAAALGAGASAANAGAQQVNAGSQGLAAGVGQLSAGLTPSANGADPQNLADGVNQLAAGAAQLAGHGSTPGVDATGVAALREGLSSLRAAALATPGIPLGALLDQLTALEAGAQQASQGSTQLVAGSQQLQGGFGVLGKKLNSTDPANPGLVAGANQLWAGAQQLAGGTMQLSAGLNGVPNDPANPGLVAGNMKLAEGATEVSTGTKQLAEGTTALYAGTRQLVVGVHGQPNDVSQPGLLSALKSIAAGSSALSAGTGKLSGGTSEIATGLRGTAGKPGLIDGAASLATGSSTLSAGTKKLSTGTQQLVFGMDGTPGDPERPGLLYATRNLESGTAKLSAGTQALNEGVAGTPAIAGSGLLEGSKTLAEGAGKLAEGSTTLAAGNAKLAAGASGLSTGASRMADGAQTLAVGNSQVADGTSELLTGVSAVTPAGAVAAPVPILAIIGALLVAIAMTIMLRRRAATRRAESAS
;
A
#
# COMPACT_ATOMS: atom_id res chain seq x y z
N MET A 1 53.91 4.09 -10.79
CA MET A 1 53.07 5.31 -10.83
C MET A 1 51.91 5.23 -11.83
N ALA A 2 52.13 5.12 -13.15
CA ALA A 2 50.99 5.09 -14.11
C ALA A 2 50.15 3.80 -14.00
N VAL A 3 50.81 2.63 -13.88
CA VAL A 3 50.16 1.32 -13.65
C VAL A 3 49.39 1.32 -12.33
N ASP A 4 50.01 1.77 -11.23
CA ASP A 4 49.37 1.81 -9.90
C ASP A 4 48.14 2.73 -9.88
N LYS A 5 48.23 3.89 -10.55
CA LYS A 5 47.10 4.81 -10.69
C LYS A 5 45.96 4.18 -11.49
N GLY A 6 46.25 3.63 -12.67
CA GLY A 6 45.24 2.97 -13.51
C GLY A 6 44.56 1.78 -12.81
N ALA A 7 45.34 0.98 -12.07
CA ALA A 7 44.80 -0.11 -11.26
C ALA A 7 43.92 0.40 -10.11
N GLY A 8 44.32 1.47 -9.43
CA GLY A 8 43.53 2.11 -8.38
C GLY A 8 42.20 2.68 -8.90
N ASP A 9 42.24 3.40 -10.02
CA ASP A 9 41.05 3.98 -10.65
C ASP A 9 40.10 2.89 -11.16
N ALA A 10 40.62 1.83 -11.77
CA ALA A 10 39.83 0.67 -12.19
C ALA A 10 39.16 -0.05 -11.01
N ALA A 11 39.89 -0.24 -9.90
CA ALA A 11 39.33 -0.83 -8.68
C ALA A 11 38.24 0.04 -8.05
N ALA A 12 38.43 1.37 -8.02
CA ALA A 12 37.42 2.31 -7.55
C ALA A 12 36.14 2.27 -8.42
N GLY A 13 36.29 2.24 -9.75
CA GLY A 13 35.20 2.05 -10.70
C GLY A 13 34.46 0.73 -10.49
N ALA A 14 35.18 -0.38 -10.33
CA ALA A 14 34.60 -1.70 -10.06
C ALA A 14 33.83 -1.75 -8.73
N ASN A 15 34.33 -1.11 -7.68
CA ASN A 15 33.64 -1.02 -6.40
C ASN A 15 32.34 -0.21 -6.49
N ARG A 16 32.34 0.91 -7.23
CA ARG A 16 31.13 1.70 -7.51
C ARG A 16 30.13 0.91 -8.34
N LEU A 17 30.60 0.17 -9.35
CA LEU A 17 29.77 -0.72 -10.17
C LEU A 17 29.08 -1.78 -9.30
N ASN A 18 29.83 -2.44 -8.40
CA ASN A 18 29.28 -3.43 -7.48
C ASN A 18 28.24 -2.80 -6.54
N ALA A 19 28.51 -1.62 -5.98
CA ALA A 19 27.54 -0.90 -5.14
C ALA A 19 26.26 -0.55 -5.92
N GLY A 20 26.40 -0.03 -7.15
CA GLY A 20 25.28 0.25 -8.05
C GLY A 20 24.47 -1.00 -8.39
N ALA A 21 25.12 -2.14 -8.64
CA ALA A 21 24.46 -3.42 -8.91
C ALA A 21 23.68 -3.92 -7.69
N GLN A 22 24.21 -3.77 -6.47
CA GLN A 22 23.48 -4.13 -5.25
C GLN A 22 22.27 -3.22 -5.02
N GLN A 23 22.40 -1.91 -5.27
CA GLN A 23 21.28 -0.97 -5.20
C GLN A 23 20.20 -1.28 -6.25
N LEU A 24 20.62 -1.60 -7.48
CA LEU A 24 19.71 -2.00 -8.56
C LEU A 24 18.94 -3.27 -8.17
N LYS A 25 19.62 -4.29 -7.64
CA LYS A 25 18.99 -5.52 -7.15
C LYS A 25 17.99 -5.24 -6.02
N ALA A 26 18.36 -4.40 -5.06
CA ALA A 26 17.48 -3.99 -3.97
C ALA A 26 16.25 -3.21 -4.47
N GLY A 27 16.45 -2.27 -5.41
CA GLY A 27 15.38 -1.50 -6.04
C GLY A 27 14.43 -2.38 -6.85
N ALA A 28 14.96 -3.30 -7.66
CA ALA A 28 14.16 -4.26 -8.43
C ALA A 28 13.34 -5.19 -7.52
N SER A 29 13.92 -5.64 -6.40
CA SER A 29 13.22 -6.48 -5.43
C SER A 29 12.08 -5.72 -4.74
N ALA A 30 12.34 -4.45 -4.34
CA ALA A 30 11.32 -3.58 -3.74
C ALA A 30 10.20 -3.22 -4.74
N ALA A 31 10.55 -2.91 -5.98
CA ALA A 31 9.58 -2.63 -7.04
C ALA A 31 8.71 -3.86 -7.36
N SER A 32 9.30 -5.05 -7.44
CA SER A 32 8.58 -6.31 -7.63
C SER A 32 7.60 -6.59 -6.48
N ALA A 33 8.05 -6.43 -5.23
CA ALA A 33 7.18 -6.55 -4.06
C ALA A 33 6.04 -5.51 -4.07
N GLY A 34 6.35 -4.25 -4.43
CA GLY A 34 5.35 -3.19 -4.59
C GLY A 34 4.32 -3.51 -5.69
N ALA A 35 4.75 -4.06 -6.82
CA ALA A 35 3.87 -4.46 -7.91
C ALA A 35 2.96 -5.65 -7.55
N ALA A 36 3.50 -6.66 -6.85
CA ALA A 36 2.72 -7.78 -6.34
C ALA A 36 1.66 -7.30 -5.32
N ALA A 37 2.07 -6.44 -4.40
CA ALA A 37 1.17 -5.79 -3.44
C ALA A 37 0.09 -4.94 -4.14
N LEU A 38 0.45 -4.22 -5.21
CA LEU A 38 -0.49 -3.44 -6.01
C LEU A 38 -1.54 -4.33 -6.66
N GLY A 39 -1.13 -5.46 -7.24
CA GLY A 39 -2.04 -6.44 -7.82
C GLY A 39 -3.00 -7.06 -6.80
N ALA A 40 -2.50 -7.37 -5.60
CA ALA A 40 -3.32 -7.87 -4.49
C ALA A 40 -4.34 -6.82 -4.01
N GLY A 41 -3.89 -5.58 -3.77
CA GLY A 41 -4.75 -4.47 -3.37
C GLY A 41 -5.80 -4.12 -4.41
N ALA A 42 -5.43 -4.09 -5.69
CA ALA A 42 -6.35 -3.86 -6.81
C ALA A 42 -7.41 -4.98 -6.92
N SER A 43 -7.01 -6.24 -6.74
CA SER A 43 -7.94 -7.38 -6.75
C SER A 43 -8.93 -7.30 -5.58
N ALA A 44 -8.46 -6.95 -4.38
CA ALA A 44 -9.31 -6.75 -3.20
C ALA A 44 -10.28 -5.57 -3.39
N ALA A 45 -9.80 -4.46 -3.96
CA ALA A 45 -10.64 -3.31 -4.29
C ALA A 45 -11.71 -3.67 -5.34
N ASN A 46 -11.35 -4.44 -6.39
CA ASN A 46 -12.32 -4.90 -7.39
C ASN A 46 -13.38 -5.82 -6.78
N ALA A 47 -13.00 -6.77 -5.91
CA ALA A 47 -13.95 -7.61 -5.19
C ALA A 47 -14.91 -6.77 -4.32
N GLY A 48 -14.36 -5.78 -3.61
CA GLY A 48 -15.17 -4.82 -2.84
C GLY A 48 -16.13 -4.03 -3.73
N ALA A 49 -15.69 -3.54 -4.90
CA ALA A 49 -16.53 -2.82 -5.85
C ALA A 49 -17.68 -3.69 -6.41
N GLN A 50 -17.41 -4.95 -6.70
CA GLN A 50 -18.44 -5.91 -7.12
C GLN A 50 -19.49 -6.14 -6.03
N GLN A 51 -19.06 -6.26 -4.77
CA GLN A 51 -19.96 -6.36 -3.61
C GLN A 51 -20.78 -5.08 -3.41
N VAL A 52 -20.17 -3.90 -3.61
CA VAL A 52 -20.90 -2.62 -3.60
C VAL A 52 -21.98 -2.62 -4.67
N ASN A 53 -21.66 -2.98 -5.92
CA ASN A 53 -22.64 -3.02 -7.00
C ASN A 53 -23.78 -4.01 -6.70
N ALA A 54 -23.47 -5.22 -6.23
CA ALA A 54 -24.48 -6.19 -5.82
C ALA A 54 -25.32 -5.69 -4.64
N GLY A 55 -24.70 -5.00 -3.69
CA GLY A 55 -25.36 -4.37 -2.56
C GLY A 55 -26.30 -3.25 -2.97
N SER A 56 -25.89 -2.40 -3.92
CA SER A 56 -26.71 -1.32 -4.48
C SER A 56 -27.91 -1.85 -5.25
N GLN A 57 -27.76 -2.95 -6.00
CA GLN A 57 -28.88 -3.63 -6.66
C GLN A 57 -29.87 -4.22 -5.65
N GLY A 58 -29.35 -4.88 -4.59
CA GLY A 58 -30.18 -5.40 -3.50
C GLY A 58 -30.89 -4.30 -2.72
N LEU A 59 -30.21 -3.16 -2.50
CA LEU A 59 -30.79 -1.95 -1.92
C LEU A 59 -31.94 -1.43 -2.79
N ALA A 60 -31.73 -1.28 -4.11
CA ALA A 60 -32.78 -0.84 -5.03
C ALA A 60 -33.99 -1.79 -5.06
N ALA A 61 -33.75 -3.10 -5.08
CA ALA A 61 -34.79 -4.11 -5.03
C ALA A 61 -35.59 -4.04 -3.70
N GLY A 62 -34.88 -3.96 -2.56
CA GLY A 62 -35.50 -3.83 -1.25
C GLY A 62 -36.29 -2.53 -1.08
N VAL A 63 -35.77 -1.40 -1.60
CA VAL A 63 -36.47 -0.11 -1.65
C VAL A 63 -37.72 -0.21 -2.51
N GLY A 64 -37.68 -0.89 -3.65
CA GLY A 64 -38.86 -1.12 -4.49
C GLY A 64 -39.95 -1.93 -3.79
N GLN A 65 -39.57 -3.02 -3.11
CA GLN A 65 -40.49 -3.85 -2.32
C GLN A 65 -41.07 -3.09 -1.13
N LEU A 66 -40.23 -2.31 -0.43
CA LEU A 66 -40.65 -1.43 0.64
C LEU A 66 -41.66 -0.39 0.14
N SER A 67 -41.37 0.29 -0.97
CA SER A 67 -42.28 1.27 -1.58
C SER A 67 -43.64 0.66 -1.91
N ALA A 68 -43.66 -0.56 -2.46
CA ALA A 68 -44.89 -1.25 -2.80
C ALA A 68 -45.74 -1.56 -1.55
N GLY A 69 -45.12 -2.05 -0.46
CA GLY A 69 -45.83 -2.35 0.79
C GLY A 69 -46.30 -1.12 1.57
N LEU A 70 -45.69 0.05 1.33
CA LEU A 70 -46.04 1.32 1.96
C LEU A 70 -47.00 2.20 1.14
N THR A 71 -47.29 1.82 -0.10
CA THR A 71 -48.21 2.57 -0.96
C THR A 71 -49.60 1.95 -0.84
N PRO A 72 -50.64 2.69 -0.38
CA PRO A 72 -52.00 2.18 -0.32
C PRO A 72 -52.48 1.63 -1.66
N SER A 73 -53.26 0.56 -1.65
CA SER A 73 -53.91 0.08 -2.87
C SER A 73 -55.03 1.01 -3.31
N ALA A 74 -55.50 0.87 -4.54
CA ALA A 74 -56.55 1.74 -5.10
C ALA A 74 -57.88 1.69 -4.33
N ASN A 75 -58.17 0.58 -3.62
CA ASN A 75 -59.38 0.42 -2.82
C ASN A 75 -59.18 0.72 -1.32
N GLY A 76 -57.93 0.98 -0.89
CA GLY A 76 -57.56 1.33 0.49
C GLY A 76 -57.81 0.22 1.52
N ALA A 77 -58.09 -1.01 1.06
CA ALA A 77 -58.57 -2.10 1.89
C ALA A 77 -57.89 -3.44 1.58
N ASP A 78 -56.78 -3.44 0.84
CA ASP A 78 -56.03 -4.66 0.57
C ASP A 78 -55.34 -5.16 1.86
N PRO A 79 -55.77 -6.29 2.44
CA PRO A 79 -55.17 -6.82 3.67
C PRO A 79 -53.72 -7.30 3.46
N GLN A 80 -53.27 -7.43 2.21
CA GLN A 80 -51.88 -7.75 1.86
C GLN A 80 -51.00 -6.49 1.76
N ASN A 81 -51.57 -5.30 1.89
CA ASN A 81 -50.85 -4.04 1.89
C ASN A 81 -50.77 -3.47 3.31
N LEU A 82 -49.58 -3.08 3.77
CA LEU A 82 -49.43 -2.60 5.14
C LEU A 82 -50.05 -1.22 5.34
N ALA A 83 -49.96 -0.31 4.36
CA ALA A 83 -50.56 1.01 4.50
C ALA A 83 -52.09 0.91 4.64
N ASP A 84 -52.72 0.05 3.84
CA ASP A 84 -54.14 -0.27 3.96
C ASP A 84 -54.45 -0.99 5.27
N GLY A 85 -53.55 -1.85 5.72
CA GLY A 85 -53.68 -2.52 6.99
C GLY A 85 -53.65 -1.59 8.20
N VAL A 86 -52.78 -0.58 8.17
CA VAL A 86 -52.76 0.47 9.20
C VAL A 86 -54.01 1.35 9.11
N ASN A 87 -54.62 1.52 7.92
CA ASN A 87 -55.95 2.14 7.80
C ASN A 87 -57.02 1.32 8.52
N GLN A 88 -57.02 0.00 8.34
CA GLN A 88 -57.96 -0.90 9.02
C GLN A 88 -57.74 -0.92 10.53
N LEU A 89 -56.48 -0.92 10.99
CA LEU A 89 -56.14 -0.82 12.41
C LEU A 89 -56.64 0.49 13.02
N ALA A 90 -56.43 1.62 12.35
CA ALA A 90 -56.92 2.92 12.79
C ALA A 90 -58.45 2.93 12.90
N ALA A 91 -59.15 2.37 11.91
CA ALA A 91 -60.61 2.27 11.91
C ALA A 91 -61.13 1.39 13.06
N GLY A 92 -60.53 0.21 13.27
CA GLY A 92 -60.88 -0.69 14.38
C GLY A 92 -60.56 -0.08 15.75
N ALA A 93 -59.44 0.62 15.88
CA ALA A 93 -59.06 1.34 17.10
C ALA A 93 -60.03 2.48 17.42
N ALA A 94 -60.52 3.19 16.39
CA ALA A 94 -61.53 4.25 16.56
C ALA A 94 -62.88 3.66 16.98
N GLN A 95 -63.28 2.53 16.41
CA GLN A 95 -64.48 1.80 16.83
C GLN A 95 -64.37 1.31 18.28
N LEU A 96 -63.19 0.80 18.70
CA LEU A 96 -62.95 0.33 20.06
C LEU A 96 -62.93 1.48 21.07
N ALA A 97 -62.25 2.58 20.75
CA ALA A 97 -62.29 3.80 21.55
C ALA A 97 -63.73 4.28 21.73
N GLY A 98 -64.51 4.19 20.64
CA GLY A 98 -65.87 4.68 20.57
C GLY A 98 -65.94 6.20 20.56
N HIS A 99 -67.12 6.72 20.26
CA HIS A 99 -67.38 8.15 20.39
C HIS A 99 -67.78 8.42 21.85
N GLY A 100 -67.18 9.44 22.47
CA GLY A 100 -67.58 9.88 23.81
C GLY A 100 -68.97 10.53 23.81
N SER A 101 -69.34 11.19 24.90
CA SER A 101 -70.61 11.93 25.04
C SER A 101 -70.61 13.21 24.19
N THR A 102 -70.38 13.10 22.88
CA THR A 102 -70.67 14.15 21.91
C THR A 102 -72.18 14.41 21.93
N PRO A 103 -72.63 15.67 22.05
CA PRO A 103 -74.06 15.98 22.10
C PRO A 103 -74.83 15.37 20.93
N GLY A 104 -75.84 14.55 21.23
CA GLY A 104 -76.72 13.95 20.22
C GLY A 104 -76.28 12.60 19.65
N VAL A 105 -75.23 11.97 20.17
CA VAL A 105 -74.78 10.63 19.76
C VAL A 105 -74.54 9.77 20.99
N ASP A 106 -75.11 8.56 21.00
CA ASP A 106 -74.88 7.61 22.08
C ASP A 106 -73.43 7.15 22.11
N ALA A 107 -72.85 7.07 23.31
CA ALA A 107 -71.50 6.56 23.47
C ALA A 107 -71.41 5.10 22.99
N THR A 108 -70.28 4.72 22.42
CA THR A 108 -70.01 3.36 21.89
C THR A 108 -68.68 2.82 22.41
N GLY A 109 -68.41 1.52 22.22
CA GLY A 109 -67.12 0.90 22.57
C GLY A 109 -66.74 1.06 24.05
N VAL A 110 -65.47 1.35 24.31
CA VAL A 110 -64.96 1.54 25.68
C VAL A 110 -65.48 2.84 26.32
N ALA A 111 -65.81 3.86 25.51
CA ALA A 111 -66.44 5.08 26.01
C ALA A 111 -67.83 4.80 26.64
N ALA A 112 -68.65 3.96 25.99
CA ALA A 112 -69.94 3.51 26.54
C ALA A 112 -69.78 2.71 27.82
N LEU A 113 -68.81 1.79 27.88
CA LEU A 113 -68.52 0.99 29.06
C LEU A 113 -68.16 1.90 30.25
N ARG A 114 -67.30 2.88 30.03
CA ARG A 114 -66.92 3.87 31.05
C ARG A 114 -68.12 4.66 31.56
N GLU A 115 -68.98 5.12 30.66
CA GLU A 115 -70.19 5.89 31.01
C GLU A 115 -71.19 5.05 31.80
N GLY A 116 -71.42 3.80 31.38
CA GLY A 116 -72.26 2.84 32.10
C GLY A 116 -71.73 2.51 33.50
N LEU A 117 -70.41 2.32 33.64
CA LEU A 117 -69.79 2.11 34.94
C LEU A 117 -69.92 3.32 35.87
N SER A 118 -69.69 4.53 35.34
CA SER A 118 -69.85 5.77 36.11
C SER A 118 -71.28 5.97 36.60
N SER A 119 -72.25 5.62 35.77
CA SER A 119 -73.68 5.65 36.12
C SER A 119 -74.03 4.58 37.16
N LEU A 120 -73.48 3.36 37.03
CA LEU A 120 -73.67 2.28 37.99
C LEU A 120 -73.06 2.60 39.36
N ARG A 121 -71.86 3.20 39.38
CA ARG A 121 -71.22 3.68 40.60
C ARG A 121 -72.03 4.80 41.26
N ALA A 122 -72.52 5.77 40.48
CA ALA A 122 -73.40 6.83 40.99
C ALA A 122 -74.69 6.26 41.61
N ALA A 123 -75.31 5.27 40.96
CA ALA A 123 -76.49 4.59 41.50
C ALA A 123 -76.19 3.77 42.78
N ALA A 124 -75.03 3.12 42.84
CA ALA A 124 -74.59 2.37 44.02
C ALA A 124 -74.35 3.29 45.23
N LEU A 125 -73.83 4.51 45.01
CA LEU A 125 -73.66 5.53 46.06
C LEU A 125 -74.99 6.15 46.52
N ALA A 126 -75.98 6.20 45.65
CA ALA A 126 -77.30 6.78 45.95
C ALA A 126 -78.23 5.85 46.75
N THR A 127 -77.86 4.58 46.95
CA THR A 127 -78.71 3.57 47.61
C THR A 127 -78.21 3.29 49.04
N PRO A 128 -78.88 3.77 50.11
CA PRO A 128 -78.43 3.55 51.50
C PRO A 128 -78.69 2.11 51.98
N GLY A 129 -77.71 1.47 52.64
CA GLY A 129 -77.94 0.26 53.46
C GLY A 129 -77.29 -1.05 53.00
N ILE A 130 -76.49 -1.08 51.94
CA ILE A 130 -75.76 -2.28 51.48
C ILE A 130 -74.25 -2.06 51.70
N PRO A 131 -73.51 -2.99 52.34
CA PRO A 131 -72.06 -2.88 52.48
C PRO A 131 -71.38 -3.12 51.12
N LEU A 132 -71.33 -2.07 50.31
CA LEU A 132 -70.86 -2.09 48.92
C LEU A 132 -69.36 -1.78 48.77
N GLY A 133 -68.60 -1.62 49.86
CA GLY A 133 -67.21 -1.16 49.82
C GLY A 133 -66.32 -1.90 48.80
N ALA A 134 -66.25 -3.23 48.90
CA ALA A 134 -65.47 -4.04 47.96
C ALA A 134 -65.98 -3.98 46.51
N LEU A 135 -67.29 -3.81 46.30
CA LEU A 135 -67.88 -3.66 44.98
C LEU A 135 -67.57 -2.29 44.38
N LEU A 136 -67.60 -1.23 45.20
CA LEU A 136 -67.24 0.14 44.80
C LEU A 136 -65.76 0.24 44.45
N ASP A 137 -64.89 -0.46 45.18
CA ASP A 137 -63.45 -0.56 44.87
C ASP A 137 -63.24 -1.29 43.53
N GLN A 138 -63.95 -2.39 43.28
CA GLN A 138 -63.91 -3.11 42.01
C GLN A 138 -64.47 -2.29 40.84
N LEU A 139 -65.57 -1.55 41.04
CA LEU A 139 -66.14 -0.61 40.07
C LEU A 139 -65.15 0.51 39.75
N THR A 140 -64.48 1.06 40.76
CA THR A 140 -63.47 2.11 40.59
C THR A 140 -62.25 1.59 39.81
N ALA A 141 -61.80 0.36 40.11
CA ALA A 141 -60.72 -0.28 39.36
C ALA A 141 -61.11 -0.56 37.90
N LEU A 142 -62.35 -0.99 37.65
CA LEU A 142 -62.84 -1.26 36.30
C LEU A 142 -63.10 0.04 35.50
N GLU A 143 -63.52 1.13 36.16
CA GLU A 143 -63.60 2.48 35.58
C GLU A 143 -62.20 2.97 35.17
N ALA A 144 -61.20 2.77 36.04
CA ALA A 144 -59.81 3.13 35.74
C ALA A 144 -59.27 2.31 34.56
N GLY A 145 -59.55 1.01 34.52
CA GLY A 145 -59.21 0.14 33.39
C GLY A 145 -59.88 0.56 32.08
N ALA A 146 -61.19 0.86 32.11
CA ALA A 146 -61.92 1.38 30.96
C ALA A 146 -61.39 2.75 30.50
N GLN A 147 -60.98 3.63 31.43
CA GLN A 147 -60.32 4.88 31.07
C GLN A 147 -58.96 4.65 30.39
N GLN A 148 -58.12 3.77 30.93
CA GLN A 148 -56.83 3.42 30.33
C GLN A 148 -56.99 2.78 28.94
N ALA A 149 -57.97 1.89 28.78
CA ALA A 149 -58.28 1.26 27.49
C ALA A 149 -58.80 2.27 26.45
N SER A 150 -59.61 3.25 26.87
CA SER A 150 -60.08 4.34 26.00
C SER A 150 -58.94 5.27 25.58
N GLN A 151 -58.06 5.65 26.51
CA GLN A 151 -56.87 6.46 26.24
C GLN A 151 -55.89 5.72 25.31
N GLY A 152 -55.62 4.44 25.57
CA GLY A 152 -54.78 3.60 24.74
C GLY A 152 -55.33 3.42 23.32
N SER A 153 -56.65 3.21 23.18
CA SER A 153 -57.31 3.12 21.86
C SER A 153 -57.22 4.44 21.09
N THR A 154 -57.37 5.59 21.77
CA THR A 154 -57.23 6.92 21.15
C THR A 154 -55.80 7.18 20.68
N GLN A 155 -54.79 6.80 21.47
CA GLN A 155 -53.39 6.85 21.07
C GLN A 155 -53.07 5.91 19.91
N LEU A 156 -53.73 4.75 19.86
CA LEU A 156 -53.60 3.79 18.76
C LEU A 156 -54.11 4.38 17.44
N VAL A 157 -55.24 5.10 17.47
CA VAL A 157 -55.76 5.86 16.31
C VAL A 157 -54.76 6.93 15.87
N ALA A 158 -54.30 7.77 16.80
CA ALA A 158 -53.37 8.85 16.51
C ALA A 158 -52.04 8.33 15.93
N GLY A 159 -51.45 7.29 16.55
CA GLY A 159 -50.23 6.65 16.07
C GLY A 159 -50.40 6.02 14.70
N SER A 160 -51.54 5.37 14.42
CA SER A 160 -51.85 4.79 13.11
C SER A 160 -51.99 5.86 12.02
N GLN A 161 -52.64 6.98 12.32
CA GLN A 161 -52.73 8.12 11.39
C GLN A 161 -51.36 8.76 11.12
N GLN A 162 -50.50 8.84 12.14
CA GLN A 162 -49.14 9.36 11.98
C GLN A 162 -48.26 8.41 11.15
N LEU A 163 -48.43 7.09 11.31
CA LEU A 163 -47.80 6.09 10.46
C LEU A 163 -48.27 6.22 9.01
N GLN A 164 -49.56 6.40 8.76
CA GLN A 164 -50.10 6.65 7.41
C GLN A 164 -49.50 7.91 6.76
N GLY A 165 -49.44 9.01 7.52
CA GLY A 165 -48.78 10.24 7.06
C GLY A 165 -47.31 10.02 6.73
N GLY A 166 -46.61 9.28 7.59
CA GLY A 166 -45.22 8.86 7.39
C GLY A 166 -45.04 7.99 6.15
N PHE A 167 -45.88 6.97 5.93
CA PHE A 167 -45.85 6.13 4.72
C PHE A 167 -46.13 6.93 3.46
N GLY A 168 -47.07 7.88 3.51
CA GLY A 168 -47.34 8.79 2.38
C GLY A 168 -46.15 9.68 2.02
N VAL A 169 -45.42 10.19 3.02
CA VAL A 169 -44.19 10.97 2.79
C VAL A 169 -43.06 10.07 2.29
N LEU A 170 -42.89 8.90 2.90
CA LEU A 170 -41.82 7.97 2.56
C LEU A 170 -42.03 7.40 1.14
N GLY A 171 -43.22 6.91 0.80
CA GLY A 171 -43.54 6.37 -0.53
C GLY A 171 -43.40 7.40 -1.65
N LYS A 172 -43.79 8.66 -1.43
CA LYS A 172 -43.64 9.74 -2.42
C LYS A 172 -42.20 10.21 -2.58
N LYS A 173 -41.37 10.10 -1.54
CA LYS A 173 -40.00 10.65 -1.54
C LYS A 173 -38.91 9.60 -1.41
N LEU A 174 -39.23 8.30 -1.46
CA LEU A 174 -38.27 7.18 -1.41
C LEU A 174 -37.25 7.26 -2.54
N ASN A 175 -37.68 7.79 -3.68
CA ASN A 175 -36.87 7.98 -4.88
C ASN A 175 -36.49 9.45 -5.13
N SER A 176 -36.68 10.32 -4.13
CA SER A 176 -36.32 11.74 -4.26
C SER A 176 -34.81 11.88 -4.33
N THR A 177 -34.32 12.52 -5.39
CA THR A 177 -32.90 12.87 -5.56
C THR A 177 -32.56 14.22 -4.94
N ASP A 178 -33.49 14.86 -4.22
CA ASP A 178 -33.31 16.19 -3.62
C ASP A 178 -32.20 16.16 -2.54
N PRO A 179 -31.08 16.88 -2.78
CA PRO A 179 -29.92 16.89 -1.90
C PRO A 179 -30.09 17.67 -0.59
N ALA A 180 -31.10 18.54 -0.48
CA ALA A 180 -31.39 19.32 0.73
C ALA A 180 -32.44 18.66 1.62
N ASN A 181 -33.16 17.67 1.08
CA ASN A 181 -34.32 17.09 1.73
C ASN A 181 -34.46 15.61 1.31
N PRO A 182 -33.54 14.73 1.75
CA PRO A 182 -33.68 13.30 1.50
C PRO A 182 -34.97 12.87 2.17
N GLY A 183 -36.04 12.68 1.39
CA GLY A 183 -37.37 12.45 1.96
C GLY A 183 -37.48 11.16 2.77
N LEU A 184 -36.47 10.29 2.68
CA LEU A 184 -36.23 9.20 3.60
C LEU A 184 -36.10 9.67 5.06
N VAL A 185 -35.39 10.76 5.35
CA VAL A 185 -35.16 11.26 6.73
C VAL A 185 -36.44 11.84 7.33
N ALA A 186 -37.14 12.69 6.56
CA ALA A 186 -38.40 13.27 7.02
C ALA A 186 -39.50 12.22 7.22
N GLY A 187 -39.66 11.30 6.26
CA GLY A 187 -40.61 10.19 6.40
C GLY A 187 -40.21 9.21 7.51
N ALA A 188 -38.91 8.89 7.66
CA ALA A 188 -38.44 8.02 8.75
C ALA A 188 -38.66 8.64 10.13
N ASN A 189 -38.49 9.96 10.28
CA ASN A 189 -38.79 10.67 11.52
C ASN A 189 -40.30 10.67 11.84
N GLN A 190 -41.16 10.79 10.83
CA GLN A 190 -42.61 10.67 11.01
C GLN A 190 -43.02 9.24 11.37
N LEU A 191 -42.43 8.24 10.74
CA LEU A 191 -42.63 6.83 11.08
C LEU A 191 -42.12 6.49 12.48
N TRP A 192 -40.98 7.05 12.88
CA TRP A 192 -40.42 6.91 14.23
C TRP A 192 -41.41 7.38 15.29
N ALA A 193 -41.97 8.58 15.11
CA ALA A 193 -42.93 9.16 16.06
C ALA A 193 -44.27 8.39 16.05
N GLY A 194 -44.79 8.00 14.89
CA GLY A 194 -46.00 7.19 14.78
C GLY A 194 -45.85 5.80 15.41
N ALA A 195 -44.71 5.14 15.20
CA ALA A 195 -44.40 3.84 15.81
C ALA A 195 -44.25 3.93 17.34
N GLN A 196 -43.66 5.01 17.85
CA GLN A 196 -43.57 5.27 19.30
C GLN A 196 -44.95 5.47 19.92
N GLN A 197 -45.84 6.23 19.27
CA GLN A 197 -47.22 6.40 19.72
C GLN A 197 -48.03 5.10 19.66
N LEU A 198 -47.82 4.28 18.62
CA LEU A 198 -48.43 2.96 18.51
C LEU A 198 -47.99 2.04 19.67
N ALA A 199 -46.69 2.01 19.98
CA ALA A 199 -46.15 1.25 21.12
C ALA A 199 -46.73 1.75 22.46
N GLY A 200 -46.80 3.07 22.67
CA GLY A 200 -47.42 3.66 23.86
C GLY A 200 -48.90 3.30 24.01
N GLY A 201 -49.67 3.47 22.93
CA GLY A 201 -51.12 3.21 22.92
C GLY A 201 -51.46 1.74 23.13
N THR A 202 -50.70 0.82 22.52
CA THR A 202 -50.86 -0.62 22.71
C THR A 202 -50.53 -1.08 24.13
N MET A 203 -49.48 -0.53 24.74
CA MET A 203 -49.14 -0.79 26.15
C MET A 203 -50.22 -0.29 27.11
N GLN A 204 -50.75 0.92 26.88
CA GLN A 204 -51.83 1.49 27.70
C GLN A 204 -53.16 0.73 27.51
N LEU A 205 -53.48 0.33 26.28
CA LEU A 205 -54.63 -0.51 26.00
C LEU A 205 -54.50 -1.89 26.67
N SER A 206 -53.32 -2.49 26.61
CA SER A 206 -53.01 -3.74 27.31
C SER A 206 -53.18 -3.60 28.82
N ALA A 207 -52.67 -2.53 29.42
CA ALA A 207 -52.82 -2.24 30.84
C ALA A 207 -54.30 -2.05 31.24
N GLY A 208 -55.08 -1.31 30.46
CA GLY A 208 -56.51 -1.07 30.74
C GLY A 208 -57.41 -2.29 30.56
N LEU A 209 -57.01 -3.25 29.72
CA LEU A 209 -57.69 -4.53 29.55
C LEU A 209 -57.24 -5.59 30.58
N ASN A 210 -56.12 -5.38 31.27
CA ASN A 210 -55.56 -6.33 32.23
C ASN A 210 -56.18 -6.16 33.63
N GLY A 211 -57.22 -6.94 33.89
CA GLY A 211 -57.64 -7.33 35.25
C GLY A 211 -57.08 -8.69 35.70
N VAL A 212 -56.51 -9.51 34.82
CA VAL A 212 -55.88 -10.80 35.15
C VAL A 212 -54.70 -11.09 34.19
N PRO A 213 -53.45 -11.24 34.68
CA PRO A 213 -52.27 -11.49 33.83
C PRO A 213 -52.17 -12.94 33.30
N ASN A 214 -51.76 -13.07 32.03
CA ASN A 214 -51.06 -14.23 31.41
C ASN A 214 -51.49 -15.63 31.87
N ASP A 215 -52.57 -16.16 31.28
CA ASP A 215 -52.76 -17.62 31.17
C ASP A 215 -52.01 -18.13 29.93
N PRO A 216 -50.96 -18.97 30.07
CA PRO A 216 -50.23 -19.56 28.95
C PRO A 216 -51.12 -20.43 28.03
N ALA A 217 -52.28 -20.88 28.51
CA ALA A 217 -53.24 -21.66 27.73
C ALA A 217 -54.19 -20.79 26.88
N ASN A 218 -54.25 -19.47 27.13
CA ASN A 218 -55.12 -18.54 26.39
C ASN A 218 -54.49 -17.14 26.30
N PRO A 219 -53.48 -16.93 25.41
CA PRO A 219 -52.63 -15.73 25.39
C PRO A 219 -53.37 -14.40 25.11
N GLY A 220 -54.63 -14.46 24.65
CA GLY A 220 -55.55 -13.33 24.58
C GLY A 220 -55.05 -12.10 23.79
N LEU A 221 -55.69 -10.96 24.04
CA LEU A 221 -55.36 -9.64 23.47
C LEU A 221 -54.06 -9.04 24.05
N VAL A 222 -53.72 -9.40 25.30
CA VAL A 222 -52.61 -8.79 26.06
C VAL A 222 -51.24 -9.22 25.52
N ALA A 223 -51.04 -10.50 25.21
CA ALA A 223 -49.78 -10.97 24.64
C ALA A 223 -49.56 -10.45 23.21
N GLY A 224 -50.64 -10.41 22.40
CA GLY A 224 -50.62 -9.79 21.07
C GLY A 224 -50.28 -8.29 21.12
N ASN A 225 -50.86 -7.56 22.08
CA ASN A 225 -50.56 -6.14 22.29
C ASN A 225 -49.11 -5.89 22.74
N MET A 226 -48.55 -6.75 23.59
CA MET A 226 -47.13 -6.64 23.98
C MET A 226 -46.19 -6.89 22.79
N LYS A 227 -46.48 -7.91 21.97
CA LYS A 227 -45.74 -8.17 20.73
C LYS A 227 -45.82 -7.03 19.73
N LEU A 228 -46.99 -6.41 19.61
CA LEU A 228 -47.20 -5.22 18.78
C LEU A 228 -46.40 -4.01 19.30
N ALA A 229 -46.32 -3.82 20.62
CA ALA A 229 -45.53 -2.77 21.25
C ALA A 229 -44.02 -2.97 21.08
N GLU A 230 -43.53 -4.20 21.28
CA GLU A 230 -42.13 -4.59 21.02
C GLU A 230 -41.75 -4.33 19.57
N GLY A 231 -42.55 -4.85 18.63
CA GLY A 231 -42.31 -4.66 17.21
C GLY A 231 -42.36 -3.20 16.78
N ALA A 232 -43.31 -2.41 17.30
CA ALA A 232 -43.37 -0.97 17.03
C ALA A 232 -42.13 -0.22 17.57
N THR A 233 -41.58 -0.63 18.71
CA THR A 233 -40.35 -0.07 19.27
C THR A 233 -39.13 -0.38 18.40
N GLU A 234 -39.03 -1.60 17.88
CA GLU A 234 -37.97 -1.98 16.95
C GLU A 234 -38.07 -1.26 15.61
N VAL A 235 -39.28 -1.13 15.06
CA VAL A 235 -39.55 -0.33 13.85
C VAL A 235 -39.12 1.12 14.06
N SER A 236 -39.49 1.73 15.19
CA SER A 236 -39.08 3.08 15.56
C SER A 236 -37.55 3.22 15.59
N THR A 237 -36.87 2.32 16.30
CA THR A 237 -35.40 2.35 16.39
C THR A 237 -34.76 2.14 15.01
N GLY A 238 -35.30 1.24 14.20
CA GLY A 238 -34.84 0.93 12.85
C GLY A 238 -34.98 2.11 11.89
N THR A 239 -36.10 2.82 11.90
CA THR A 239 -36.33 3.99 11.03
C THR A 239 -35.41 5.16 11.39
N LYS A 240 -35.11 5.38 12.68
CA LYS A 240 -34.11 6.36 13.10
C LYS A 240 -32.71 6.03 12.55
N GLN A 241 -32.27 4.78 12.71
CA GLN A 241 -30.97 4.33 12.21
C GLN A 241 -30.88 4.36 10.68
N LEU A 242 -32.00 4.10 9.98
CA LEU A 242 -32.14 4.25 8.53
C LEU A 242 -31.91 5.72 8.11
N ALA A 243 -32.50 6.69 8.81
CA ALA A 243 -32.31 8.11 8.54
C ALA A 243 -30.85 8.59 8.77
N GLU A 244 -30.25 8.16 9.88
CA GLU A 244 -28.85 8.46 10.21
C GLU A 244 -27.88 7.83 9.19
N GLY A 245 -28.08 6.55 8.87
CA GLY A 245 -27.25 5.81 7.93
C GLY A 245 -27.33 6.36 6.50
N THR A 246 -28.50 6.75 6.03
CA THR A 246 -28.66 7.37 4.70
C THR A 246 -28.05 8.77 4.63
N THR A 247 -28.14 9.56 5.70
CA THR A 247 -27.45 10.86 5.80
C THR A 247 -25.94 10.69 5.72
N ALA A 248 -25.38 9.73 6.47
CA ALA A 248 -23.96 9.42 6.45
C ALA A 248 -23.49 8.88 5.08
N LEU A 249 -24.28 7.99 4.46
CA LEU A 249 -24.00 7.46 3.13
C LEU A 249 -23.94 8.59 2.10
N TYR A 250 -24.94 9.48 2.11
CA TYR A 250 -24.99 10.63 1.22
C TYR A 250 -23.78 11.57 1.40
N ALA A 251 -23.46 11.93 2.65
CA ALA A 251 -22.28 12.75 2.95
C ALA A 251 -21.00 12.08 2.43
N GLY A 252 -20.85 10.78 2.65
CA GLY A 252 -19.74 9.98 2.14
C GLY A 252 -19.68 9.94 0.61
N THR A 253 -20.80 9.79 -0.09
CA THR A 253 -20.83 9.80 -1.57
C THR A 253 -20.49 11.18 -2.16
N ARG A 254 -20.86 12.28 -1.50
CA ARG A 254 -20.39 13.62 -1.91
C ARG A 254 -18.88 13.76 -1.70
N GLN A 255 -18.37 13.30 -0.57
CA GLN A 255 -16.94 13.26 -0.32
C GLN A 255 -16.21 12.37 -1.34
N LEU A 256 -16.84 11.29 -1.81
CA LEU A 256 -16.28 10.43 -2.85
C LEU A 256 -16.15 11.16 -4.19
N VAL A 257 -17.18 11.89 -4.62
CA VAL A 257 -17.12 12.71 -5.83
C VAL A 257 -16.03 13.76 -5.73
N VAL A 258 -15.89 14.42 -4.58
CA VAL A 258 -14.81 15.38 -4.32
C VAL A 258 -13.44 14.69 -4.32
N GLY A 259 -13.28 13.55 -3.64
CA GLY A 259 -12.02 12.83 -3.55
C GLY A 259 -11.56 12.19 -4.86
N VAL A 260 -12.47 11.85 -5.78
CA VAL A 260 -12.15 11.34 -7.13
C VAL A 260 -11.72 12.46 -8.08
N HIS A 261 -12.30 13.66 -7.95
CA HIS A 261 -11.97 14.81 -8.81
C HIS A 261 -10.95 15.78 -8.19
N GLY A 262 -10.68 15.64 -6.89
CA GLY A 262 -9.80 16.49 -6.10
C GLY A 262 -8.34 16.10 -6.20
N GLN A 263 -7.45 17.04 -5.84
CA GLN A 263 -6.01 16.79 -5.77
C GLN A 263 -5.72 15.82 -4.60
N PRO A 264 -4.98 14.70 -4.81
CA PRO A 264 -4.78 13.64 -3.82
C PRO A 264 -4.17 14.05 -2.45
N ASN A 265 -3.66 15.29 -2.33
CA ASN A 265 -2.92 15.80 -1.17
C ASN A 265 -3.45 17.15 -0.63
N ASP A 266 -4.64 17.60 -1.03
CA ASP A 266 -5.25 18.80 -0.43
C ASP A 266 -5.90 18.40 0.91
N VAL A 267 -5.27 18.78 2.04
CA VAL A 267 -5.77 18.52 3.41
C VAL A 267 -7.14 19.14 3.67
N SER A 268 -7.56 20.10 2.86
CA SER A 268 -8.89 20.73 2.90
C SER A 268 -9.96 19.86 2.24
N GLN A 269 -9.57 18.84 1.47
CA GLN A 269 -10.45 17.89 0.79
C GLN A 269 -10.24 16.48 1.35
N PRO A 270 -11.23 15.88 2.02
CA PRO A 270 -11.10 14.52 2.53
C PRO A 270 -10.89 13.57 1.35
N GLY A 271 -9.68 12.99 1.25
CA GLY A 271 -9.31 12.09 0.15
C GLY A 271 -10.20 10.85 0.06
N LEU A 272 -10.08 10.11 -1.04
CA LEU A 272 -10.87 8.92 -1.38
C LEU A 272 -11.05 7.92 -0.21
N LEU A 273 -10.02 7.72 0.61
CA LEU A 273 -10.05 6.83 1.77
C LEU A 273 -10.99 7.28 2.87
N SER A 274 -10.98 8.57 3.18
CA SER A 274 -11.86 9.17 4.17
C SER A 274 -13.31 9.09 3.72
N ALA A 275 -13.56 9.37 2.43
CA ALA A 275 -14.88 9.19 1.84
C ALA A 275 -15.39 7.75 1.96
N LEU A 276 -14.56 6.76 1.58
CA LEU A 276 -14.93 5.34 1.69
C LEU A 276 -15.17 4.90 3.15
N LYS A 277 -14.41 5.42 4.11
CA LYS A 277 -14.64 5.18 5.55
C LYS A 277 -16.00 5.74 6.01
N SER A 278 -16.37 6.95 5.58
CA SER A 278 -17.69 7.54 5.85
C SER A 278 -18.82 6.71 5.24
N ILE A 279 -18.67 6.28 3.98
CA ILE A 279 -19.64 5.42 3.28
C ILE A 279 -19.78 4.08 4.00
N ALA A 280 -18.69 3.47 4.44
CA ALA A 280 -18.70 2.20 5.18
C ALA A 280 -19.43 2.33 6.53
N ALA A 281 -19.18 3.41 7.27
CA ALA A 281 -19.90 3.71 8.50
C ALA A 281 -21.41 3.91 8.26
N GLY A 282 -21.78 4.71 7.26
CA GLY A 282 -23.17 4.94 6.88
C GLY A 282 -23.88 3.66 6.41
N SER A 283 -23.22 2.84 5.60
CA SER A 283 -23.75 1.54 5.13
C SER A 283 -23.95 0.55 6.27
N SER A 284 -23.07 0.57 7.28
CA SER A 284 -23.18 -0.28 8.47
C SER A 284 -24.34 0.15 9.36
N ALA A 285 -24.50 1.46 9.60
CA ALA A 285 -25.65 2.00 10.32
C ALA A 285 -26.97 1.68 9.60
N LEU A 286 -26.97 1.80 8.27
CA LEU A 286 -28.11 1.45 7.42
C LEU A 286 -28.46 -0.04 7.50
N SER A 287 -27.47 -0.94 7.46
CA SER A 287 -27.68 -2.38 7.61
C SER A 287 -28.24 -2.75 8.99
N ALA A 288 -27.75 -2.11 10.06
CA ALA A 288 -28.28 -2.30 11.41
C ALA A 288 -29.75 -1.83 11.52
N GLY A 289 -30.05 -0.64 11.00
CA GLY A 289 -31.41 -0.08 11.04
C GLY A 289 -32.44 -0.91 10.25
N THR A 290 -32.06 -1.37 9.06
CA THR A 290 -32.92 -2.22 8.22
C THR A 290 -33.11 -3.63 8.79
N GLY A 291 -32.11 -4.16 9.49
CA GLY A 291 -32.23 -5.40 10.27
C GLY A 291 -33.26 -5.27 11.40
N LYS A 292 -33.21 -4.18 12.18
CA LYS A 292 -34.22 -3.90 13.22
C LYS A 292 -35.62 -3.66 12.64
N LEU A 293 -35.71 -2.98 11.50
CA LEU A 293 -36.98 -2.81 10.80
C LEU A 293 -37.58 -4.16 10.38
N SER A 294 -36.77 -5.07 9.85
CA SER A 294 -37.19 -6.43 9.50
C SER A 294 -37.63 -7.25 10.72
N GLY A 295 -36.91 -7.15 11.85
CA GLY A 295 -37.26 -7.80 13.11
C GLY A 295 -38.58 -7.28 13.66
N GLY A 296 -38.69 -5.97 13.82
CA GLY A 296 -39.88 -5.32 14.35
C GLY A 296 -41.13 -5.56 13.51
N THR A 297 -41.01 -5.53 12.19
CA THR A 297 -42.15 -5.86 11.30
C THR A 297 -42.56 -7.32 11.38
N SER A 298 -41.63 -8.25 11.64
CA SER A 298 -41.94 -9.65 11.89
C SER A 298 -42.63 -9.87 13.24
N GLU A 299 -42.24 -9.12 14.27
CA GLU A 299 -42.90 -9.11 15.59
C GLU A 299 -44.31 -8.52 15.51
N ILE A 300 -44.49 -7.41 14.76
CA ILE A 300 -45.81 -6.84 14.45
C ILE A 300 -46.67 -7.87 13.71
N ALA A 301 -46.14 -8.51 12.67
CA ALA A 301 -46.86 -9.55 11.92
C ALA A 301 -47.28 -10.71 12.83
N THR A 302 -46.44 -11.07 13.79
CA THR A 302 -46.70 -12.11 14.79
C THR A 302 -47.78 -11.70 15.78
N GLY A 303 -47.74 -10.46 16.29
CA GLY A 303 -48.74 -9.91 17.20
C GLY A 303 -50.11 -9.69 16.55
N LEU A 304 -50.15 -9.50 15.23
CA LEU A 304 -51.38 -9.33 14.44
C LEU A 304 -51.91 -10.63 13.82
N ARG A 305 -51.35 -11.80 14.19
CA ARG A 305 -51.85 -13.11 13.72
C ARG A 305 -53.28 -13.36 14.21
N GLY A 306 -54.23 -13.31 13.26
CA GLY A 306 -55.60 -13.77 13.43
C GLY A 306 -55.72 -15.30 13.49
N THR A 307 -56.94 -15.82 13.66
CA THR A 307 -57.23 -17.26 13.65
C THR A 307 -57.45 -17.79 12.23
N ALA A 308 -57.45 -19.11 12.03
CA ALA A 308 -57.62 -19.75 10.72
C ALA A 308 -58.89 -19.34 9.95
N GLY A 309 -59.91 -18.77 10.61
CA GLY A 309 -61.16 -18.30 10.00
C GLY A 309 -61.23 -16.81 9.67
N LYS A 310 -60.27 -16.00 10.15
CA LYS A 310 -60.14 -14.56 9.84
C LYS A 310 -58.64 -14.23 9.78
N PRO A 311 -58.01 -14.30 8.59
CA PRO A 311 -56.63 -13.89 8.42
C PRO A 311 -56.51 -12.46 8.96
N GLY A 312 -55.65 -12.26 9.96
CA GLY A 312 -55.38 -10.93 10.49
C GLY A 312 -54.60 -10.08 9.50
N LEU A 313 -53.97 -9.01 9.98
CA LEU A 313 -53.13 -8.11 9.18
C LEU A 313 -51.73 -8.69 8.87
N ILE A 314 -51.68 -9.98 8.52
CA ILE A 314 -50.49 -10.82 8.60
C ILE A 314 -49.61 -10.68 7.34
N ASP A 315 -50.24 -10.57 6.16
CA ASP A 315 -49.55 -10.69 4.89
C ASP A 315 -48.87 -9.39 4.44
N GLY A 316 -49.44 -8.22 4.75
CA GLY A 316 -48.81 -6.92 4.51
C GLY A 316 -47.60 -6.66 5.41
N ALA A 317 -47.68 -7.04 6.68
CA ALA A 317 -46.55 -6.98 7.59
C ALA A 317 -45.45 -8.00 7.21
N ALA A 318 -45.82 -9.20 6.75
CA ALA A 318 -44.88 -10.19 6.21
C ALA A 318 -44.22 -9.74 4.89
N SER A 319 -44.96 -9.07 4.01
CA SER A 319 -44.42 -8.47 2.78
C SER A 319 -43.46 -7.33 3.09
N LEU A 320 -43.77 -6.48 4.08
CA LEU A 320 -42.86 -5.45 4.55
C LEU A 320 -41.59 -6.06 5.20
N ALA A 321 -41.75 -7.11 6.01
CA ALA A 321 -40.63 -7.83 6.60
C ALA A 321 -39.73 -8.44 5.51
N THR A 322 -40.33 -8.99 4.45
CA THR A 322 -39.60 -9.53 3.29
C THR A 322 -38.84 -8.43 2.53
N GLY A 323 -39.48 -7.28 2.27
CA GLY A 323 -38.84 -6.13 1.65
C GLY A 323 -37.71 -5.55 2.51
N SER A 324 -37.94 -5.44 3.83
CA SER A 324 -36.94 -4.97 4.81
C SER A 324 -35.77 -5.95 4.95
N SER A 325 -36.02 -7.26 4.88
CA SER A 325 -34.99 -8.29 4.88
C SER A 325 -34.15 -8.26 3.60
N THR A 326 -34.79 -8.08 2.44
CA THR A 326 -34.09 -7.89 1.15
C THR A 326 -33.23 -6.62 1.18
N LEU A 327 -33.78 -5.53 1.70
CA LEU A 327 -33.09 -4.27 1.93
C LEU A 327 -31.91 -4.45 2.91
N SER A 328 -32.10 -5.20 4.00
CA SER A 328 -31.04 -5.52 4.96
C SER A 328 -29.92 -6.35 4.33
N ALA A 329 -30.27 -7.34 3.51
CA ALA A 329 -29.30 -8.14 2.77
C ALA A 329 -28.49 -7.30 1.78
N GLY A 330 -29.15 -6.40 1.03
CA GLY A 330 -28.48 -5.47 0.11
C GLY A 330 -27.55 -4.49 0.82
N THR A 331 -28.01 -3.88 1.90
CA THR A 331 -27.22 -2.92 2.69
C THR A 331 -26.08 -3.59 3.46
N LYS A 332 -26.24 -4.85 3.89
CA LYS A 332 -25.15 -5.67 4.43
C LYS A 332 -24.07 -5.93 3.39
N LYS A 333 -24.45 -6.32 2.16
CA LYS A 333 -23.49 -6.46 1.04
C LYS A 333 -22.79 -5.14 0.72
N LEU A 334 -23.52 -4.02 0.71
CA LEU A 334 -22.95 -2.70 0.52
C LEU A 334 -21.94 -2.35 1.63
N SER A 335 -22.27 -2.61 2.90
CA SER A 335 -21.36 -2.43 4.03
C SER A 335 -20.12 -3.31 3.91
N THR A 336 -20.28 -4.60 3.61
CA THR A 336 -19.15 -5.51 3.41
C THR A 336 -18.27 -5.08 2.23
N GLY A 337 -18.86 -4.71 1.09
CA GLY A 337 -18.12 -4.26 -0.08
C GLY A 337 -17.36 -2.95 0.14
N THR A 338 -17.97 -1.98 0.82
CA THR A 338 -17.32 -0.71 1.17
C THR A 338 -16.20 -0.90 2.19
N GLN A 339 -16.38 -1.77 3.18
CA GLN A 339 -15.30 -2.17 4.08
C GLN A 339 -14.15 -2.85 3.33
N GLN A 340 -14.45 -3.78 2.41
CA GLN A 340 -13.44 -4.43 1.57
C GLN A 340 -12.70 -3.42 0.68
N LEU A 341 -13.37 -2.39 0.16
CA LEU A 341 -12.70 -1.29 -0.55
C LEU A 341 -11.75 -0.51 0.36
N VAL A 342 -12.18 -0.18 1.58
CA VAL A 342 -11.32 0.47 2.58
C VAL A 342 -10.12 -0.42 2.90
N PHE A 343 -10.31 -1.71 3.15
CA PHE A 343 -9.23 -2.66 3.42
C PHE A 343 -8.30 -2.85 2.22
N GLY A 344 -8.82 -2.94 1.00
CA GLY A 344 -7.99 -3.04 -0.20
C GLY A 344 -7.13 -1.79 -0.41
N MET A 345 -7.63 -0.62 0.02
CA MET A 345 -6.94 0.64 -0.17
C MET A 345 -5.96 1.00 0.95
N ASP A 346 -6.36 0.86 2.21
CA ASP A 346 -5.56 1.17 3.41
C ASP A 346 -4.69 -0.02 3.84
N GLY A 347 -5.11 -1.24 3.52
CA GLY A 347 -4.47 -2.47 3.96
C GLY A 347 -4.87 -2.86 5.37
N THR A 348 -4.14 -3.81 5.94
CA THR A 348 -4.20 -4.07 7.38
C THR A 348 -3.17 -3.15 8.05
N PRO A 349 -3.58 -2.20 8.92
CA PRO A 349 -2.64 -1.26 9.54
C PRO A 349 -1.54 -2.00 10.29
N GLY A 350 -0.28 -1.74 9.94
CA GLY A 350 0.89 -2.33 10.60
C GLY A 350 1.28 -3.74 10.13
N ASP A 351 0.57 -4.34 9.16
CA ASP A 351 0.89 -5.66 8.62
C ASP A 351 1.60 -5.55 7.25
N PRO A 352 2.92 -5.83 7.18
CA PRO A 352 3.68 -5.78 5.93
C PRO A 352 3.33 -6.91 4.94
N GLU A 353 2.64 -7.97 5.38
CA GLU A 353 2.17 -9.06 4.52
C GLU A 353 0.83 -8.74 3.84
N ARG A 354 0.11 -7.72 4.33
CA ARG A 354 -1.18 -7.26 3.80
C ARG A 354 -1.22 -5.75 3.52
N PRO A 355 -0.30 -5.25 2.68
CA PRO A 355 -0.26 -3.84 2.32
C PRO A 355 -1.49 -3.46 1.48
N GLY A 356 -2.10 -2.32 1.82
CA GLY A 356 -3.13 -1.71 0.98
C GLY A 356 -2.53 -1.07 -0.27
N LEU A 357 -3.38 -0.72 -1.24
CA LEU A 357 -2.98 0.02 -2.45
C LEU A 357 -2.07 1.22 -2.14
N LEU A 358 -2.37 2.01 -1.09
CA LEU A 358 -1.56 3.18 -0.73
C LEU A 358 -0.13 2.82 -0.31
N TYR A 359 0.04 1.72 0.41
CA TYR A 359 1.35 1.24 0.83
C TYR A 359 2.08 0.60 -0.35
N ALA A 360 1.37 -0.13 -1.20
CA ALA A 360 1.91 -0.72 -2.42
C ALA A 360 2.46 0.32 -3.40
N THR A 361 1.73 1.40 -3.68
CA THR A 361 2.21 2.48 -4.55
C THR A 361 3.43 3.19 -3.96
N ARG A 362 3.46 3.45 -2.65
CA ARG A 362 4.65 4.02 -1.98
C ARG A 362 5.88 3.13 -2.09
N ASN A 363 5.71 1.82 -1.91
CA ASN A 363 6.82 0.88 -2.06
C ASN A 363 7.29 0.75 -3.51
N LEU A 364 6.35 0.77 -4.46
CA LEU A 364 6.69 0.78 -5.88
C LEU A 364 7.47 2.05 -6.24
N GLU A 365 7.01 3.22 -5.80
CA GLU A 365 7.70 4.50 -5.97
C GLU A 365 9.12 4.44 -5.37
N SER A 366 9.25 4.00 -4.10
CA SER A 366 10.55 3.81 -3.45
C SER A 366 11.46 2.84 -4.20
N GLY A 367 10.91 1.72 -4.68
CA GLY A 367 11.63 0.72 -5.48
C GLY A 367 12.12 1.28 -6.81
N THR A 368 11.27 2.02 -7.53
CA THR A 368 11.65 2.68 -8.79
C THR A 368 12.69 3.78 -8.59
N ALA A 369 12.60 4.55 -7.51
CA ALA A 369 13.62 5.54 -7.15
C ALA A 369 14.98 4.87 -6.87
N LYS A 370 14.99 3.74 -6.12
CA LYS A 370 16.20 2.95 -5.89
C LYS A 370 16.75 2.33 -7.18
N LEU A 371 15.89 1.87 -8.08
CA LEU A 371 16.29 1.32 -9.38
C LEU A 371 16.95 2.40 -10.24
N SER A 372 16.37 3.60 -10.27
CA SER A 372 16.94 4.77 -10.95
C SER A 372 18.30 5.14 -10.36
N ALA A 373 18.40 5.23 -9.04
CA ALA A 373 19.66 5.53 -8.34
C ALA A 373 20.74 4.46 -8.59
N GLY A 374 20.37 3.17 -8.53
CA GLY A 374 21.29 2.07 -8.82
C GLY A 374 21.77 2.07 -10.26
N THR A 375 20.89 2.38 -11.22
CA THR A 375 21.26 2.52 -12.65
C THR A 375 22.22 3.69 -12.86
N GLN A 376 21.96 4.82 -12.20
CA GLN A 376 22.86 5.98 -12.23
C GLN A 376 24.23 5.63 -11.64
N ALA A 377 24.27 4.98 -10.47
CA ALA A 377 25.51 4.55 -9.85
C ALA A 377 26.28 3.54 -10.72
N LEU A 378 25.58 2.66 -11.43
CA LEU A 378 26.18 1.74 -12.41
C LEU A 378 26.87 2.51 -13.54
N ASN A 379 26.16 3.49 -14.12
CA ASN A 379 26.70 4.35 -15.18
C ASN A 379 27.91 5.16 -14.68
N GLU A 380 27.83 5.72 -13.47
CA GLU A 380 28.94 6.43 -12.83
C GLU A 380 30.14 5.52 -12.53
N GLY A 381 29.92 4.24 -12.20
CA GLY A 381 30.99 3.25 -12.04
C GLY A 381 31.73 2.93 -13.34
N VAL A 382 30.99 2.83 -14.46
CA VAL A 382 31.58 2.57 -15.79
C VAL A 382 32.28 3.81 -16.35
N ALA A 383 31.57 4.94 -16.42
CA ALA A 383 32.02 6.16 -17.10
C ALA A 383 32.80 7.12 -16.19
N GLY A 384 32.65 7.01 -14.87
CA GLY A 384 33.12 7.99 -13.90
C GLY A 384 32.05 9.03 -13.58
N THR A 385 32.30 9.87 -12.58
CA THR A 385 31.38 10.95 -12.19
C THR A 385 31.78 12.27 -12.87
N PRO A 386 30.84 13.22 -13.07
CA PRO A 386 31.16 14.55 -13.58
C PRO A 386 32.19 15.31 -12.71
N ALA A 387 32.17 15.07 -11.39
CA ALA A 387 33.07 15.68 -10.44
C ALA A 387 34.51 15.13 -10.49
N ILE A 388 34.68 13.90 -10.99
CA ILE A 388 35.98 13.24 -11.15
C ILE A 388 35.97 12.54 -12.51
N ALA A 389 35.99 13.34 -13.58
CA ALA A 389 36.07 12.85 -14.94
C ALA A 389 37.31 11.93 -15.09
N GLY A 390 37.10 10.72 -15.60
CA GLY A 390 38.16 9.71 -15.75
C GLY A 390 38.41 8.80 -14.56
N SER A 391 37.58 8.82 -13.51
CA SER A 391 37.63 7.86 -12.39
C SER A 391 36.80 6.58 -12.59
N GLY A 392 36.17 6.43 -13.76
CA GLY A 392 35.37 5.25 -14.11
C GLY A 392 36.24 4.06 -14.51
N LEU A 393 35.65 2.87 -14.47
CA LEU A 393 36.31 1.62 -14.88
C LEU A 393 36.90 1.71 -16.29
N LEU A 394 36.22 2.38 -17.22
CA LEU A 394 36.67 2.53 -18.61
C LEU A 394 38.01 3.28 -18.69
N GLU A 395 38.11 4.44 -18.04
CA GLU A 395 39.31 5.28 -18.10
C GLU A 395 40.46 4.70 -17.25
N GLY A 396 40.14 4.09 -16.11
CA GLY A 396 41.14 3.37 -15.30
C GLY A 396 41.77 2.21 -16.08
N SER A 397 40.95 1.44 -16.81
CA SER A 397 41.43 0.34 -17.67
C SER A 397 42.31 0.83 -18.81
N LYS A 398 41.94 1.97 -19.42
CA LYS A 398 42.75 2.62 -20.46
C LYS A 398 44.10 3.10 -19.90
N THR A 399 44.09 3.77 -18.76
CA THR A 399 45.31 4.24 -18.07
C THR A 399 46.23 3.06 -17.70
N LEU A 400 45.65 1.96 -17.23
CA LEU A 400 46.39 0.73 -16.93
C LEU A 400 47.04 0.13 -18.18
N ALA A 401 46.30 0.05 -19.30
CA ALA A 401 46.82 -0.45 -20.56
C ALA A 401 47.98 0.43 -21.09
N GLU A 402 47.84 1.75 -21.03
CA GLU A 402 48.91 2.70 -21.39
C GLU A 402 50.15 2.53 -20.49
N GLY A 403 49.95 2.36 -19.18
CA GLY A 403 51.03 2.09 -18.23
C GLY A 403 51.76 0.76 -18.51
N ALA A 404 51.01 -0.28 -18.86
CA ALA A 404 51.57 -1.58 -19.24
C ALA A 404 52.38 -1.48 -20.55
N GLY A 405 51.90 -0.71 -21.53
CA GLY A 405 52.64 -0.42 -22.76
C GLY A 405 54.00 0.25 -22.49
N LYS A 406 54.01 1.30 -21.67
CA LYS A 406 55.25 1.99 -21.26
C LYS A 406 56.22 1.07 -20.52
N LEU A 407 55.70 0.18 -19.67
CA LEU A 407 56.53 -0.81 -18.98
C LEU A 407 57.19 -1.78 -19.97
N ALA A 408 56.43 -2.27 -20.96
CA ALA A 408 56.96 -3.16 -22.00
C ALA A 408 58.03 -2.49 -22.88
N GLU A 409 57.82 -1.22 -23.26
CA GLU A 409 58.82 -0.42 -23.97
C GLU A 409 60.10 -0.22 -23.14
N GLY A 410 59.95 0.07 -21.84
CA GLY A 410 61.06 0.17 -20.89
C GLY A 410 61.84 -1.13 -20.76
N SER A 411 61.16 -2.27 -20.64
CA SER A 411 61.79 -3.60 -20.62
C SER A 411 62.54 -3.90 -21.90
N THR A 412 61.99 -3.53 -23.06
CA THR A 412 62.66 -3.69 -24.37
C THR A 412 63.93 -2.82 -24.44
N THR A 413 63.85 -1.58 -23.96
CA THR A 413 64.99 -0.65 -23.89
C THR A 413 66.09 -1.17 -22.96
N LEU A 414 65.71 -1.69 -21.79
CA LEU A 414 66.64 -2.30 -20.83
C LEU A 414 67.32 -3.53 -21.41
N ALA A 415 66.57 -4.41 -22.10
CA ALA A 415 67.13 -5.58 -22.77
C ALA A 415 68.15 -5.18 -23.85
N ALA A 416 67.84 -4.16 -24.67
CA ALA A 416 68.76 -3.63 -25.66
C ALA A 416 70.01 -2.99 -25.02
N GLY A 417 69.86 -2.29 -23.89
CA GLY A 417 70.97 -1.75 -23.10
C GLY A 417 71.89 -2.86 -22.56
N ASN A 418 71.31 -3.92 -22.00
CA ASN A 418 72.05 -5.09 -21.52
C ASN A 418 72.81 -5.80 -22.65
N ALA A 419 72.22 -5.92 -23.84
CA ALA A 419 72.90 -6.48 -25.01
C ALA A 419 74.11 -5.62 -25.42
N LYS A 420 73.97 -4.28 -25.41
CA LYS A 420 75.09 -3.36 -25.67
C LYS A 420 76.18 -3.47 -24.60
N LEU A 421 75.81 -3.56 -23.33
CA LEU A 421 76.75 -3.74 -22.22
C LEU A 421 77.53 -5.07 -22.37
N ALA A 422 76.85 -6.17 -22.70
CA ALA A 422 77.47 -7.47 -22.95
C ALA A 422 78.45 -7.43 -24.13
N ALA A 423 78.06 -6.76 -25.23
CA ALA A 423 78.94 -6.55 -26.38
C ALA A 423 80.19 -5.72 -26.00
N GLY A 424 80.01 -4.64 -25.24
CA GLY A 424 81.10 -3.81 -24.74
C GLY A 424 82.06 -4.57 -23.81
N ALA A 425 81.53 -5.39 -22.90
CA ALA A 425 82.32 -6.26 -22.03
C ALA A 425 83.14 -7.29 -22.83
N SER A 426 82.54 -7.88 -23.88
CA SER A 426 83.24 -8.79 -24.80
C SER A 426 84.35 -8.07 -25.58
N GLY A 427 84.09 -6.83 -26.02
CA GLY A 427 85.08 -5.97 -26.67
C GLY A 427 86.25 -5.62 -25.75
N LEU A 428 85.96 -5.24 -24.50
CA LEU A 428 86.99 -4.97 -23.48
C LEU A 428 87.85 -6.21 -23.21
N SER A 429 87.23 -7.38 -23.07
CA SER A 429 87.94 -8.65 -22.90
C SER A 429 88.89 -8.92 -24.08
N THR A 430 88.41 -8.73 -25.31
CA THR A 430 89.24 -8.87 -26.52
C THR A 430 90.40 -7.89 -26.56
N GLY A 431 90.17 -6.62 -26.19
CA GLY A 431 91.21 -5.60 -26.11
C GLY A 431 92.27 -5.91 -25.06
N ALA A 432 91.85 -6.40 -23.89
CA ALA A 432 92.75 -6.84 -22.83
C ALA A 432 93.64 -8.02 -23.29
N SER A 433 93.08 -9.00 -24.00
CA SER A 433 93.86 -10.09 -24.61
C SER A 433 94.91 -9.56 -25.60
N ARG A 434 94.53 -8.65 -26.50
CA ARG A 434 95.48 -8.03 -27.45
C ARG A 434 96.59 -7.25 -26.76
N MET A 435 96.27 -6.57 -25.65
CA MET A 435 97.27 -5.85 -24.85
C MET A 435 98.25 -6.83 -24.18
N ALA A 436 97.76 -7.95 -23.66
CA ALA A 436 98.61 -9.00 -23.11
C ALA A 436 99.55 -9.58 -24.18
N ASP A 437 99.04 -9.90 -25.37
CA ASP A 437 99.85 -10.39 -26.50
C ASP A 437 100.92 -9.36 -26.95
N GLY A 438 100.54 -8.08 -26.99
CA GLY A 438 101.45 -6.98 -27.30
C GLY A 438 102.55 -6.79 -26.26
N ALA A 439 102.21 -6.89 -24.97
CA ALA A 439 103.18 -6.86 -23.87
C ALA A 439 104.14 -8.05 -23.94
N GLN A 440 103.65 -9.25 -24.28
CA GLN A 440 104.49 -10.43 -24.51
C GLN A 440 105.43 -10.24 -25.70
N THR A 441 104.92 -9.68 -26.81
CA THR A 441 105.74 -9.36 -28.00
C THR A 441 106.83 -8.35 -27.68
N LEU A 442 106.51 -7.30 -26.91
CA LEU A 442 107.48 -6.30 -26.45
C LEU A 442 108.54 -6.92 -25.55
N ALA A 443 108.14 -7.81 -24.62
CA ALA A 443 109.08 -8.53 -23.76
C ALA A 443 110.06 -9.37 -24.59
N VAL A 444 109.57 -10.13 -25.57
CA VAL A 444 110.41 -10.90 -26.52
C VAL A 444 111.35 -9.98 -27.30
N GLY A 445 110.85 -8.85 -27.80
CA GLY A 445 111.68 -7.86 -28.50
C GLY A 445 112.77 -7.26 -27.62
N ASN A 446 112.48 -6.95 -26.35
CA ASN A 446 113.47 -6.47 -25.39
C ASN A 446 114.53 -7.54 -25.08
N SER A 447 114.15 -8.82 -24.95
CA SER A 447 115.11 -9.92 -24.82
C SER A 447 116.03 -9.99 -26.03
N GLN A 448 115.48 -9.90 -27.26
CA GLN A 448 116.30 -9.89 -28.48
C GLN A 448 117.26 -8.70 -28.55
N VAL A 449 116.83 -7.51 -28.11
CA VAL A 449 117.71 -6.33 -28.03
C VAL A 449 118.81 -6.58 -27.01
N ALA A 450 118.49 -7.10 -25.83
CA ALA A 450 119.48 -7.44 -24.80
C ALA A 450 120.51 -8.44 -25.33
N ASP A 451 120.06 -9.52 -25.97
CA ASP A 451 120.91 -10.54 -26.59
C ASP A 451 121.82 -9.90 -27.65
N GLY A 452 121.27 -9.11 -28.57
CA GLY A 452 122.06 -8.42 -29.60
C GLY A 452 123.06 -7.41 -29.04
N THR A 453 122.74 -6.72 -27.94
CA THR A 453 123.71 -5.84 -27.26
C THR A 453 124.82 -6.63 -26.57
N SER A 454 124.51 -7.82 -26.04
CA SER A 454 125.50 -8.73 -25.46
C SER A 454 126.42 -9.32 -26.54
N GLU A 455 125.86 -9.67 -27.70
CA GLU A 455 126.62 -10.14 -28.86
C GLU A 455 127.53 -9.03 -29.42
N LEU A 456 127.02 -7.80 -29.55
CA LEU A 456 127.81 -6.64 -29.95
C LEU A 456 128.96 -6.36 -28.97
N LEU A 457 128.69 -6.40 -27.66
CA LEU A 457 129.72 -6.25 -26.63
C LEU A 457 130.80 -7.33 -26.77
N THR A 458 130.39 -8.58 -26.91
CA THR A 458 131.29 -9.72 -27.11
C THR A 458 132.12 -9.56 -28.38
N GLY A 459 131.52 -9.13 -29.49
CA GLY A 459 132.19 -8.84 -30.74
C GLY A 459 133.21 -7.71 -30.62
N VAL A 460 132.87 -6.61 -29.94
CA VAL A 460 133.81 -5.52 -29.64
C VAL A 460 134.98 -6.03 -28.77
N SER A 461 134.71 -6.86 -27.76
CA SER A 461 135.74 -7.49 -26.93
C SER A 461 136.64 -8.47 -27.68
N ALA A 462 136.12 -9.16 -28.71
CA ALA A 462 136.90 -10.05 -29.57
C ALA A 462 137.81 -9.28 -30.56
N VAL A 463 137.43 -8.06 -30.94
CA VAL A 463 138.20 -7.20 -31.85
C VAL A 463 139.20 -6.30 -31.09
N THR A 464 139.11 -6.21 -29.77
CA THR A 464 140.18 -5.67 -28.91
C THR A 464 141.22 -6.76 -28.63
N PRO A 465 142.45 -6.69 -29.15
CA PRO A 465 143.49 -7.65 -28.82
C PRO A 465 143.94 -7.44 -27.37
N ALA A 466 143.81 -8.47 -26.55
CA ALA A 466 144.46 -8.53 -25.24
C ALA A 466 145.99 -8.59 -25.47
N GLY A 467 146.63 -7.43 -25.56
CA GLY A 467 148.08 -7.29 -25.72
C GLY A 467 148.57 -6.25 -26.73
N ALA A 468 147.72 -5.59 -27.52
CA ALA A 468 148.19 -4.60 -28.49
C ALA A 468 148.13 -3.16 -27.93
N VAL A 469 149.11 -2.83 -27.10
CA VAL A 469 149.63 -1.47 -27.04
C VAL A 469 150.22 -1.11 -28.42
N ALA A 470 149.84 0.07 -28.92
CA ALA A 470 150.48 0.90 -29.95
C ALA A 470 149.67 1.14 -31.24
N ALA A 471 148.93 2.26 -31.22
CA ALA A 471 148.81 3.31 -32.25
C ALA A 471 147.34 3.75 -32.50
N PRO A 472 147.05 5.08 -32.58
CA PRO A 472 145.68 5.58 -32.67
C PRO A 472 145.27 5.89 -34.13
N VAL A 473 144.32 5.16 -34.72
CA VAL A 473 143.44 5.66 -35.82
C VAL A 473 142.11 4.85 -35.88
N PRO A 474 141.05 5.34 -36.57
CA PRO A 474 139.85 5.92 -35.98
C PRO A 474 138.68 4.92 -35.86
N ILE A 475 138.32 4.54 -34.63
CA ILE A 475 137.21 3.60 -34.31
C ILE A 475 135.81 4.19 -34.65
N LEU A 476 135.71 5.51 -34.86
CA LEU A 476 134.46 6.20 -35.18
C LEU A 476 133.85 5.88 -36.55
N ALA A 477 134.66 5.49 -37.56
CA ALA A 477 134.13 5.20 -38.90
C ALA A 477 133.42 3.84 -38.98
N ILE A 478 133.88 2.85 -38.20
CA ILE A 478 133.30 1.50 -38.17
C ILE A 478 132.00 1.50 -37.35
N ILE A 479 131.98 2.22 -36.20
CA ILE A 479 130.77 2.40 -35.39
C ILE A 479 129.70 3.17 -36.19
N GLY A 480 130.09 4.20 -36.95
CA GLY A 480 129.18 4.95 -37.83
C GLY A 480 128.54 4.08 -38.92
N ALA A 481 129.31 3.20 -39.58
CA ALA A 481 128.80 2.32 -40.62
C ALA A 481 127.86 1.22 -40.05
N LEU A 482 128.18 0.69 -38.86
CA LEU A 482 127.36 -0.34 -38.21
C LEU A 482 126.04 0.22 -37.66
N LEU A 483 126.04 1.44 -37.10
CA LEU A 483 124.82 2.09 -36.65
C LEU A 483 123.88 2.43 -37.82
N VAL A 484 124.42 2.80 -38.98
CA VAL A 484 123.63 3.01 -40.22
C VAL A 484 123.04 1.70 -40.73
N ALA A 485 123.78 0.58 -40.67
CA ALA A 485 123.28 -0.73 -41.07
C ALA A 485 122.19 -1.24 -40.11
N ILE A 486 122.36 -1.08 -38.80
CA ILE A 486 121.35 -1.44 -37.79
C ILE A 486 120.09 -0.57 -37.96
N ALA A 487 120.25 0.75 -38.17
CA ALA A 487 119.13 1.66 -38.44
C ALA A 487 118.37 1.27 -39.72
N MET A 488 119.07 0.89 -40.80
CA MET A 488 118.43 0.39 -42.03
C MET A 488 117.68 -0.92 -41.81
N THR A 489 118.21 -1.83 -41.00
CA THR A 489 117.60 -3.15 -40.76
C THR A 489 116.33 -3.00 -39.92
N ILE A 490 116.34 -2.10 -38.92
CA ILE A 490 115.16 -1.74 -38.13
C ILE A 490 114.11 -1.03 -39.02
N MET A 491 114.54 -0.12 -39.90
CA MET A 491 113.64 0.60 -40.80
C MET A 491 112.96 -0.33 -41.82
N LEU A 492 113.67 -1.34 -42.33
CA LEU A 492 113.14 -2.36 -43.25
C LEU A 492 112.15 -3.31 -42.55
N ARG A 493 112.42 -3.72 -41.30
CA ARG A 493 111.48 -4.54 -40.52
C ARG A 493 110.23 -3.77 -40.11
N ARG A 494 110.34 -2.47 -39.79
CA ARG A 494 109.18 -1.59 -39.54
C ARG A 494 108.29 -1.44 -40.77
N ARG A 495 108.88 -1.32 -41.97
CA ARG A 495 108.17 -1.22 -43.25
C ARG A 495 107.46 -2.52 -43.65
N ALA A 496 107.97 -3.67 -43.21
CA ALA A 496 107.33 -4.97 -43.42
C ALA A 496 106.14 -5.20 -42.46
N ALA A 497 106.22 -4.68 -41.23
CA ALA A 497 105.13 -4.77 -40.25
C ALA A 497 103.93 -3.87 -40.61
N THR A 498 104.16 -2.66 -41.13
CA THR A 498 103.05 -1.78 -41.58
C THR A 498 102.31 -2.33 -42.80
N ARG A 499 102.99 -2.97 -43.75
CA ARG A 499 102.34 -3.61 -44.91
C ARG A 499 101.50 -4.85 -44.56
N ARG A 500 101.83 -5.54 -43.45
CA ARG A 500 101.00 -6.65 -42.93
C ARG A 500 99.78 -6.17 -42.14
N ALA A 501 99.83 -4.95 -41.58
CA ALA A 501 98.67 -4.34 -40.94
C ALA A 501 97.66 -3.76 -41.95
N GLU A 502 98.12 -3.26 -43.10
CA GLU A 502 97.25 -2.76 -44.20
C GLU A 502 96.63 -3.86 -45.07
N SER A 503 97.09 -5.12 -44.95
CA SER A 503 96.50 -6.28 -45.66
C SER A 503 95.52 -7.10 -44.80
N ALA A 504 95.24 -6.66 -43.57
CA ALA A 504 94.34 -7.32 -42.63
C ALA A 504 93.22 -6.40 -42.08
N SER A 505 93.03 -5.21 -42.67
CA SER A 505 91.90 -4.29 -42.40
C SER A 505 90.73 -4.55 -43.34
#